data_AF-A0A937ZV29-F1
#
_entry.id   AF-A0A937ZV29-F1
#
_cell.length_a   1.000
_cell.length_b   1.000
_cell.length_c   1.000
_cell.angle_alpha   90.00
_cell.angle_beta   90.00
_cell.angle_gamma   90.00
#
_symmetry.space_group_name_H-M   'P 1'
#
loop_
_entity.id
_entity.type
_entity.pdbx_description
1 polymer ?
#
loop_
_entity_poly.entity_id
_entity_poly.type
_entity_poly.pdbx_seq_one_letter_code
_entity_poly.pdbx_strand_id
1 'polypeptide(L)' 'MPSILVRLRDACNTLSPQLRHAARYLLGRPDEVAFSSMRQIAGRAGVQPATMVRLTQRLGYDELREPFRNE' A
#
# COMPACT_ATOMS: atom_id res chain seq x y z
N MET A 1 1.50 18.12 -4.09
CA MET A 1 0.81 17.17 -3.18
C MET A 1 1.86 16.32 -2.50
N PRO A 2 1.69 15.89 -1.24
CA PRO A 2 2.65 15.00 -0.59
C PRO A 2 2.68 13.65 -1.31
N SER A 3 3.89 13.11 -1.46
CA SER A 3 4.20 11.82 -2.06
C SER A 3 3.42 10.65 -1.39
N ILE A 4 3.05 9.59 -2.12
CA ILE A 4 2.37 8.39 -1.59
C ILE A 4 3.12 7.79 -0.41
N LEU A 5 4.46 7.81 -0.44
CA LEU A 5 5.29 7.25 0.63
C LEU A 5 5.12 8.02 1.95
N VAL A 6 5.05 9.35 1.88
CA VAL A 6 4.77 10.20 3.05
C VAL A 6 3.37 9.92 3.61
N ARG A 7 2.35 9.85 2.75
CA ARG A 7 0.96 9.56 3.17
C ARG A 7 0.83 8.17 3.80
N LEU A 8 1.51 7.19 3.22
CA LEU A 8 1.51 5.81 3.70
C LEU A 8 2.23 5.68 5.04
N ARG A 9 3.33 6.43 5.23
CA ARG A 9 4.06 6.47 6.51
C ARG A 9 3.25 7.15 7.61
N ASP A 10 2.55 8.24 7.31
CA ASP A 10 1.67 8.91 8.26
C ASP A 10 0.49 8.00 8.68
N ALA A 11 -0.15 7.36 7.70
CA ALA A 11 -1.25 6.44 7.94
C ALA A 11 -0.84 5.28 8.86
N CYS A 12 0.39 4.77 8.77
CA CYS A 12 0.88 3.63 9.56
C CYS A 12 0.63 3.76 11.07
N ASN A 13 0.58 4.97 11.64
CA ASN A 13 0.34 5.18 13.07
C ASN A 13 -1.10 4.83 13.49
N THR A 14 -2.07 5.00 12.59
CA THR A 14 -3.51 4.84 12.87
C THR A 14 -4.10 3.54 12.31
N LEU A 15 -3.32 2.76 11.57
CA LEU A 15 -3.77 1.49 10.97
C LEU A 15 -3.92 0.36 12.00
N SER A 16 -4.85 -0.57 11.73
CA SER A 16 -4.90 -1.85 12.45
C SER A 16 -3.61 -2.67 12.21
N PRO A 17 -3.27 -3.67 13.04
CA PRO A 17 -2.06 -4.47 12.86
C PRO A 17 -1.91 -5.06 11.44
N GLN A 18 -3.01 -5.58 10.87
CA GLN A 18 -3.01 -6.17 9.53
C GLN A 18 -2.80 -5.14 8.42
N LEU A 19 -3.43 -3.96 8.53
CA LEU A 19 -3.24 -2.88 7.56
C LEU A 19 -1.84 -2.27 7.68
N ARG A 20 -1.30 -2.17 8.90
CA ARG A 20 0.06 -1.70 9.17
C ARG A 20 1.11 -2.65 8.59
N HIS A 21 0.87 -3.97 8.67
CA HIS A 21 1.71 -4.97 8.03
C HIS A 21 1.73 -4.79 6.50
N ALA A 22 0.57 -4.64 5.88
CA ALA A 22 0.46 -4.34 4.46
C ALA A 22 1.19 -3.03 4.10
N ALA A 23 0.97 -1.94 4.85
CA ALA A 23 1.62 -0.65 4.59
C ALA A 23 3.15 -0.71 4.73
N ARG A 24 3.66 -1.41 5.75
CA ARG A 24 5.11 -1.65 5.91
C ARG A 24 5.70 -2.45 4.74
N TYR A 25 4.96 -3.42 4.22
CA TYR A 25 5.39 -4.18 3.06
C TYR A 25 5.59 -3.26 1.84
N LEU A 26 4.61 -2.40 1.55
CA LEU A 26 4.69 -1.44 0.44
C LEU A 26 5.84 -0.44 0.64
N LEU A 27 6.02 0.11 1.85
CA LEU A 27 7.11 1.04 2.17
C LEU A 27 8.50 0.43 1.97
N GLY A 28 8.64 -0.88 2.21
CA GLY A 28 9.92 -1.58 2.01
C GLY A 28 10.20 -1.98 0.58
N ARG A 29 9.21 -1.92 -0.32
CA ARG A 29 9.29 -2.42 -1.71
C ARG A 29 8.50 -1.55 -2.69
N PRO A 30 8.72 -0.22 -2.73
CA PRO A 30 7.91 0.68 -3.54
C PRO A 30 7.94 0.35 -5.05
N ASP A 31 9.10 0.00 -5.59
CA ASP A 31 9.24 -0.42 -7.00
C ASP A 31 8.33 -1.60 -7.34
N GLU A 32 8.25 -2.59 -6.45
CA GLU A 32 7.44 -3.79 -6.69
C GLU A 32 5.95 -3.46 -6.86
N VAL A 33 5.46 -2.46 -6.12
CA VAL A 33 4.07 -1.99 -6.15
C VAL A 33 3.76 -1.32 -7.49
N ALA A 34 4.72 -0.60 -8.08
CA ALA A 34 4.55 0.06 -9.37
C ALA A 34 4.36 -0.96 -10.53
N PHE A 35 4.92 -2.17 -10.41
CA PHE A 35 4.94 -3.17 -11.48
C PHE A 35 4.04 -4.40 -11.24
N SER A 36 3.53 -4.61 -10.03
CA SER A 36 2.76 -5.82 -9.67
C SER A 36 1.28 -5.52 -9.41
N SER A 37 0.40 -6.51 -9.56
CA SER A 37 -1.03 -6.33 -9.22
C SER A 37 -1.26 -6.34 -7.71
N MET A 38 -2.34 -5.70 -7.23
CA MET A 38 -2.70 -5.73 -5.80
C MET A 38 -2.85 -7.16 -5.26
N ARG A 39 -3.30 -8.11 -6.09
CA ARG A 39 -3.42 -9.53 -5.70
C ARG A 39 -2.04 -10.18 -5.52
N GLN A 40 -1.09 -9.91 -6.42
CA GLN A 40 0.29 -10.41 -6.29
C GLN A 40 0.99 -9.81 -5.08
N ILE A 41 0.86 -8.50 -4.89
CA ILE A 41 1.41 -7.79 -3.73
C ILE A 41 0.81 -8.33 -2.42
N ALA A 42 -0.51 -8.56 -2.38
CA ALA A 42 -1.16 -9.17 -1.21
C ALA A 42 -0.59 -10.56 -0.89
N GLY A 43 -0.43 -11.41 -1.91
CA GLY A 43 0.16 -12.75 -1.74
C GLY A 43 1.57 -12.70 -1.18
N ARG A 44 2.44 -11.84 -1.72
CA ARG A 44 3.83 -11.69 -1.26
C ARG A 44 3.93 -11.03 0.12
N ALA A 45 2.99 -10.13 0.45
CA ALA A 45 2.88 -9.52 1.76
C ALA A 45 2.27 -10.46 2.82
N GLY A 46 1.75 -11.63 2.44
CA GLY A 46 1.07 -12.54 3.36
C GLY A 46 -0.25 -11.99 3.90
N VAL A 47 -0.95 -11.15 3.12
CA VAL A 47 -2.27 -10.61 3.49
C VAL A 47 -3.32 -10.97 2.46
N GLN A 48 -4.60 -10.83 2.83
CA GLN A 48 -5.68 -11.02 1.87
C GLN A 48 -5.75 -9.83 0.90
N PRO A 49 -6.17 -10.03 -0.36
CA PRO A 49 -6.37 -8.93 -1.32
C PRO A 49 -7.31 -7.82 -0.79
N ALA A 50 -8.32 -8.19 -0.01
CA ALA A 50 -9.22 -7.23 0.63
C ALA A 50 -8.51 -6.31 1.64
N THR A 51 -7.42 -6.75 2.28
CA THR A 51 -6.57 -5.90 3.13
C THR A 51 -5.92 -4.79 2.31
N MET A 52 -5.44 -5.10 1.11
CA MET A 52 -4.86 -4.10 0.21
C MET A 52 -5.92 -3.11 -0.26
N VAL A 53 -7.10 -3.58 -0.68
CA VAL A 53 -8.22 -2.70 -1.08
C VAL A 53 -8.59 -1.72 0.04
N ARG A 54 -8.73 -2.21 1.29
CA ARG A 54 -9.01 -1.36 2.46
C ARG A 54 -7.90 -0.34 2.73
N LEU A 55 -6.64 -0.72 2.52
CA LEU A 55 -5.50 0.19 2.66
C LEU A 55 -5.55 1.30 1.60
N THR A 56 -5.78 0.94 0.33
CA THR A 56 -5.90 1.88 -0.78
C THR A 56 -7.03 2.89 -0.55
N GLN A 57 -8.22 2.41 -0.16
CA GLN A 57 -9.36 3.25 0.21
C GLN A 57 -9.03 4.19 1.36
N ARG A 58 -8.27 3.72 2.37
CA ARG A 58 -7.89 4.58 3.49
C ARG A 58 -6.92 5.68 3.11
N LEU A 59 -6.10 5.45 2.09
CA LEU A 59 -5.22 6.44 1.49
C LEU A 59 -5.96 7.33 0.47
N GLY A 60 -7.23 7.07 0.17
CA GLY A 60 -8.02 7.85 -0.79
C GLY A 60 -7.60 7.63 -2.24
N TYR A 61 -7.17 6.41 -2.57
CA TYR A 61 -6.90 6.00 -3.95
C TYR A 61 -7.83 4.84 -4.34
N ASP A 62 -8.05 4.67 -5.64
CA ASP A 62 -8.69 3.47 -6.19
C ASP A 62 -7.66 2.36 -6.45
N GLU A 63 -6.43 2.73 -6.79
CA GLU A 63 -5.31 1.82 -7.03
C GLU A 63 -3.98 2.38 -6.52
N LEU A 64 -3.06 1.48 -6.13
CA LEU A 64 -1.72 1.86 -5.66
C LEU A 64 -0.70 1.96 -6.81
N ARG A 65 -0.97 1.42 -8.00
CA ARG A 65 0.04 1.38 -9.07
C ARG A 65 0.39 2.75 -9.60
N GLU A 66 -0.63 3.55 -9.93
CA GLU A 66 -0.44 4.89 -10.49
C GLU A 66 0.35 5.83 -9.56
N PRO A 67 0.00 6.00 -8.27
CA PRO A 67 0.79 6.85 -7.40
C PRO A 67 2.21 6.32 -7.22
N PHE A 68 2.43 5.00 -7.11
CA PHE A 68 3.78 4.46 -6.96
C PHE A 68 4.64 4.50 -8.24
N ARG A 69 4.05 4.65 -9.43
CA ARG A 69 4.81 4.82 -10.68
C ARG A 69 5.41 6.22 -10.82
N ASN A 70 4.79 7.22 -10.18
CA ASN A 70 5.14 8.62 -10.29
C ASN A 70 5.93 9.15 -9.08
N GLU A 71 6.50 8.23 -8.28
CA GLU A 71 7.25 8.52 -7.05
C GLU A 71 8.76 8.45 -7.23
#